data_AF-A0A7X1ZML6-F1
#
_entry.id   AF-A0A7X1ZML6-F1
#
_cell.length_a   1.000
_cell.length_b   1.000
_cell.length_c   1.000
_cell.angle_alpha   90.00
_cell.angle_beta   90.00
_cell.angle_gamma   90.00
#
_symmetry.space_group_name_H-M   'P 1'
#
loop_
_entity.id
_entity.type
_entity.pdbx_description
1 polymer ?
#
loop_
_entity_poly.entity_id
_entity_poly.type
_entity_poly.pdbx_seq_one_letter_code
_entity_poly.pdbx_strand_id
1 'polypeptide(L)' 'MEKLLTIKELSETLSVSERTIRQWTHENYIPFLKLGHSVRFRERDIEIWLNKRAKQGRVRRRIEID' A
#
# COMPACT_ATOMS: atom_id res chain seq x y z
N MET A 1 15.94 13.92 4.60
CA MET A 1 15.25 13.54 3.36
C MET A 1 14.49 12.26 3.64
N GLU A 2 13.21 12.19 3.26
CA GLU A 2 12.40 10.98 3.43
C GLU A 2 12.82 9.91 2.42
N LYS A 3 12.83 8.62 2.84
CA LYS A 3 13.19 7.51 1.97
C LYS A 3 12.11 7.31 0.90
N LEU A 4 12.55 7.14 -0.35
CA LEU A 4 11.70 6.81 -1.48
C LEU A 4 11.90 5.35 -1.88
N LEU A 5 10.83 4.57 -1.82
CA LEU A 5 10.85 3.16 -2.17
C LEU A 5 10.78 2.98 -3.69
N THR A 6 11.53 2.01 -4.18
CA THR A 6 11.37 1.43 -5.51
C THR A 6 10.16 0.48 -5.58
N ILE A 7 9.79 0.04 -6.78
CA ILE A 7 8.75 -0.99 -6.96
C ILE A 7 9.13 -2.27 -6.21
N LYS A 8 10.40 -2.69 -6.28
CA LYS A 8 10.90 -3.89 -5.60
C LYS A 8 10.79 -3.75 -4.08
N GLU A 9 11.34 -2.68 -3.50
CA GLU A 9 11.27 -2.46 -2.04
C GLU A 9 9.83 -2.38 -1.53
N LEU A 10 8.93 -1.71 -2.27
CA LEU A 10 7.53 -1.65 -1.89
C LEU A 10 6.84 -3.01 -2.00
N SER A 11 7.17 -3.81 -3.02
CA SER A 11 6.63 -5.16 -3.20
C SER A 11 7.03 -6.09 -2.04
N GLU A 12 8.29 -6.00 -1.59
CA GLU A 12 8.80 -6.71 -0.43
C GLU A 12 8.10 -6.23 0.85
N THR A 13 7.97 -4.91 1.02
CA THR A 13 7.30 -4.29 2.19
C THR A 13 5.86 -4.74 2.33
N LEU A 14 5.10 -4.77 1.23
CA LEU A 14 3.69 -5.15 1.22
C LEU A 14 3.48 -6.66 1.04
N SER A 15 4.54 -7.44 0.86
CA SER A 15 4.47 -8.88 0.55
C SER A 15 3.55 -9.21 -0.64
N VAL A 16 3.63 -8.41 -1.71
CA VAL A 16 2.91 -8.63 -2.98
C VAL A 16 3.91 -8.67 -4.14
N SER A 17 3.49 -9.16 -5.30
CA SER A 17 4.38 -9.20 -6.47
C SER A 17 4.69 -7.79 -7.01
N GLU A 18 5.87 -7.58 -7.60
CA GLU A 18 6.19 -6.34 -8.34
C GLU A 18 5.16 -6.04 -9.44
N ARG A 19 4.61 -7.09 -10.07
CA ARG A 19 3.55 -6.97 -11.08
C ARG A 19 2.31 -6.30 -10.50
N THR A 20 1.91 -6.67 -9.29
CA THR A 20 0.78 -6.07 -8.57
C THR A 20 1.04 -4.58 -8.30
N ILE A 21 2.24 -4.22 -7.85
CA ILE A 21 2.60 -2.81 -7.61
C ILE A 21 2.57 -2.00 -8.92
N ARG A 22 3.08 -2.56 -10.03
CA ARG A 22 3.04 -1.93 -11.36
C ARG A 22 1.60 -1.72 -11.83
N GLN A 23 0.75 -2.73 -11.67
CA GLN A 23 -0.67 -2.64 -12.02
C GLN A 23 -1.36 -1.54 -11.21
N TRP A 24 -1.21 -1.54 -9.88
CA TRP A 24 -1.78 -0.50 -9.03
C TRP A 24 -1.28 0.89 -9.37
N THR A 25 -0.01 1.03 -9.77
CA THR A 25 0.54 2.32 -10.23
C THR A 25 -0.11 2.76 -11.53
N HIS A 26 -0.24 1.86 -12.50
CA HIS A 26 -0.89 2.15 -13.79
C HIS A 26 -2.35 2.56 -13.62
N GLU A 27 -3.06 1.91 -12.70
CA GLU A 27 -4.45 2.20 -12.37
C GLU A 27 -4.64 3.43 -11.47
N ASN A 28 -3.56 4.13 -11.08
CA ASN A 28 -3.57 5.19 -10.06
C ASN A 28 -4.21 4.76 -8.72
N TYR A 29 -4.16 3.46 -8.42
CA TYR A 29 -4.77 2.86 -7.24
C TYR A 29 -3.96 3.05 -5.96
N ILE A 30 -2.63 3.15 -6.09
CA ILE A 30 -1.66 3.35 -5.01
C ILE A 30 -0.95 4.71 -5.19
N PRO A 31 -0.64 5.48 -4.12
CA PRO A 31 0.04 6.78 -4.25
C PRO A 31 1.47 6.59 -4.76
N PHE A 32 1.90 7.41 -5.73
CA PHE A 32 3.24 7.33 -6.30
C PHE A 32 3.77 8.69 -6.74
N LEU A 33 5.08 8.76 -6.95
CA LEU A 33 5.80 9.89 -7.51
C LEU A 33 6.43 9.49 -8.84
N LYS A 34 6.21 10.32 -9.86
CA LYS A 34 6.83 10.16 -11.17
C LYS A 34 8.10 11.01 -11.24
N LEU A 35 9.25 10.36 -11.39
CA LEU A 35 10.57 10.98 -11.54
C LEU A 35 11.13 10.60 -12.92
N GLY A 36 10.68 11.33 -13.95
CA GLY A 36 10.96 11.00 -15.35
C GLY A 36 10.38 9.64 -15.74
N HIS A 37 11.27 8.70 -16.10
CA HIS A 37 10.90 7.32 -16.44
C HIS A 37 10.78 6.39 -15.22
N SER A 38 11.17 6.86 -14.03
CA SER A 38 11.11 6.09 -12.80
C SER A 38 9.88 6.44 -11.98
N VAL A 39 9.37 5.45 -11.25
CA VAL A 39 8.35 5.64 -10.21
C VAL A 39 8.96 5.38 -8.84
N ARG A 40 8.56 6.19 -7.86
CA ARG A 40 8.93 6.05 -6.45
C ARG A 40 7.72 6.17 -5.54
N PHE A 41 7.83 5.64 -4.33
CA PHE A 41 6.76 5.65 -3.35
C PHE A 41 7.28 6.26 -2.05
N ARG A 42 6.59 7.26 -1.50
CA ARG A 42 6.90 7.73 -0.14
C ARG A 42 6.33 6.73 0.84
N GLU A 43 7.14 6.30 1.79
CA GLU A 43 6.72 5.34 2.81
C GLU A 43 5.50 5.86 3.60
N ARG A 44 5.51 7.14 3.99
CA ARG A 44 4.37 7.78 4.67
C ARG A 44 3.07 7.76 3.86
N ASP A 45 3.15 8.04 2.56
CA ASP A 45 1.95 8.07 1.70
C ASP A 45 1.34 6.68 1.58
N ILE A 46 2.18 5.63 1.52
CA ILE A 46 1.74 4.23 1.53
C ILE A 46 1.09 3.86 2.86
N GLU A 47 1.69 4.23 3.99
CA GLU A 47 1.14 3.96 5.32
C GLU A 47 -0.24 4.60 5.51
N ILE A 48 -0.39 5.88 5.14
CA ILE A 48 -1.68 6.58 5.16
C ILE A 48 -2.70 5.86 4.26
N TRP A 49 -2.29 5.42 3.08
CA TRP A 49 -3.14 4.71 2.15
C TRP A 49 -3.59 3.34 2.68
N LEU A 50 -2.71 2.58 3.35
CA LEU A 50 -3.06 1.34 4.03
C LEU A 50 -4.06 1.58 5.16
N ASN A 51 -3.80 2.58 6.00
CA ASN A 51 -4.67 2.91 7.13
C ASN A 51 -6.08 3.31 6.69
N LYS A 52 -6.22 4.04 5.57
CA LYS A 52 -7.53 4.39 4.98
C LYS A 52 -8.30 3.16 4.47
N ARG A 53 -7.60 2.08 4.14
CA ARG A 53 -8.19 0.85 3.58
C ARG A 53 -8.36 -0.26 4.60
N ALA A 54 -7.68 -0.16 5.74
CA ALA A 54 -7.81 -1.10 6.84
C ALA A 54 -9.27 -1.10 7.32
N LYS A 55 -9.92 -2.27 7.24
CA LYS A 55 -11.21 -2.47 7.90
C LYS A 55 -10.94 -2.61 9.39
N GLN A 56 -11.63 -1.83 10.22
CA GLN A 56 -11.42 -1.77 11.69
C GLN A 56 -11.80 -3.07 12.44
N GLY A 57 -12.04 -4.17 11.73
CA GLY A 57 -12.58 -5.40 12.31
C GLY A 57 -13.99 -5.20 12.86
N ARG A 58 -14.54 -6.24 13.50
CA ARG A 58 -15.79 -6.15 14.24
C ARG A 58 -15.47 -5.79 15.69
N VAL A 59 -16.04 -4.69 16.20
CA VAL A 59 -15.83 -4.19 17.57
C VAL A 59 -16.30 -5.18 18.65
N ARG A 60 -17.28 -6.04 18.33
CA ARG A 60 -17.75 -7.11 19.22
C ARG A 60 -17.78 -8.45 18.47
N ARG A 61 -17.23 -9.50 19.08
CA ARG A 61 -17.61 -10.89 18.74
C ARG A 61 -19.02 -11.09 19.30
N ARG A 62 -20.02 -11.18 18.44
CA ARG A 62 -21.34 -11.70 18.86
C ARG A 62 -21.12 -13.20 19.09
N ILE A 63 -20.84 -13.59 20.32
CA ILE A 63 -20.91 -14.99 20.72
C ILE A 63 -22.35 -15.18 21.15
N GLU A 64 -23.18 -15.68 20.23
CA GLU A 64 -24.48 -16.23 20.61
C GLU A 64 -24.15 -17.57 21.30
N ILE A 65 -24.39 -17.62 22.61
CA ILE A 65 -24.32 -18.84 23.41
C ILE A 65 -25.77 -19.31 23.52
N ASP A 66 -26.10 -20.42 22.86
CA ASP A 66 -27.34 -21.18 23.08
C ASP A 66 -27.25 -21.99 24.37
#